data_AF-A0A0F6SGW6-F1
#
_entry.id   AF-A0A0F6SGW6-F1
#
_cell.length_a   1.000
_cell.length_b   1.000
_cell.length_c   1.000
_cell.angle_alpha   90.00
_cell.angle_beta   90.00
_cell.angle_gamma   90.00
#
_symmetry.space_group_name_H-M   'P 1'
#
loop_
_entity.id
_entity.type
_entity.pdbx_description
1 polymer ?
#
loop_
_entity_poly.entity_id
_entity_poly.type
_entity_poly.pdbx_seq_one_letter_code
_entity_poly.pdbx_strand_id
1 'polypeptide(L)'
;MRQLVPLFALLVAAGCSASHDRGPVDPPDVDGGRRDGGHDLGCARDVGPIAPPFWCVQADGHVCGDVQRVPDCVGTEWQCPATWRRSDEVECWCSGRPPSTSCTCTPTGWSCALDAGVSGECPSEPGAAEGTPCAEEGRSCGRCTDSCGFCNILRCESGQWMRLEAHPRPPPCTPFECGPELRCAVEFEYCERVRSDVGGFPDDYACRALPASCSSCDCLPESGTCERGSEGGLTVTFPGG
;
A
#
# COMPACT_ATOMS: atom_id res chain seq x y z
N MET A 1 -43.80 -32.85 -27.55
CA MET A 1 -43.83 -31.44 -28.00
C MET A 1 -42.39 -30.95 -28.03
N ARG A 2 -41.87 -30.67 -29.23
CA ARG A 2 -40.53 -30.11 -29.47
C ARG A 2 -40.66 -28.59 -29.44
N GLN A 3 -39.80 -27.89 -28.71
CA GLN A 3 -39.52 -26.48 -28.96
C GLN A 3 -38.03 -26.30 -29.22
N LEU A 4 -37.76 -25.63 -30.33
CA LEU A 4 -36.48 -25.26 -30.91
C LEU A 4 -36.35 -23.73 -30.82
N VAL A 5 -35.11 -23.26 -31.08
CA VAL A 5 -34.70 -21.91 -31.58
C VAL A 5 -34.34 -20.88 -30.49
N PRO A 6 -33.39 -19.91 -30.70
CA PRO A 6 -32.06 -19.88 -31.37
C PRO A 6 -30.93 -19.36 -30.42
N LEU A 7 -29.62 -19.61 -30.62
CA LEU A 7 -28.65 -19.04 -31.57
C LEU A 7 -28.46 -17.50 -31.50
N PHE A 8 -27.40 -17.06 -30.82
CA PHE A 8 -26.70 -15.79 -31.10
C PHE A 8 -25.18 -15.99 -31.01
N ALA A 9 -24.49 -15.46 -32.01
CA ALA A 9 -23.07 -15.56 -32.27
C ALA A 9 -22.40 -14.19 -32.16
N LEU A 10 -21.06 -14.20 -32.24
CA LEU A 10 -20.07 -13.11 -32.36
C LEU A 10 -19.56 -12.49 -31.04
N LEU A 11 -18.25 -12.61 -30.81
CA LEU A 11 -17.32 -11.59 -31.30
C LEU A 11 -15.88 -12.11 -31.39
N VAL A 12 -15.21 -11.67 -32.46
CA VAL A 12 -13.81 -11.93 -32.85
C VAL A 12 -12.92 -10.89 -32.17
N ALA A 13 -11.84 -11.31 -31.52
CA ALA A 13 -10.75 -10.43 -31.13
C ALA A 13 -9.52 -10.73 -31.99
N ALA A 14 -9.19 -9.80 -32.88
CA ALA A 14 -7.98 -9.79 -33.68
C ALA A 14 -6.79 -9.32 -32.81
N GLY A 15 -5.76 -10.16 -32.70
CA GLY A 15 -4.48 -9.78 -32.11
C GLY A 15 -3.54 -9.22 -33.17
N CYS A 16 -3.18 -7.94 -33.05
CA CYS A 16 -2.11 -7.34 -33.84
C CYS A 16 -0.75 -7.61 -33.17
N SER A 17 0.08 -8.40 -33.85
CA SER A 17 1.53 -8.47 -33.60
C SER A 17 2.21 -7.41 -34.45
N ALA A 18 3.08 -6.58 -33.84
CA ALA A 18 4.01 -5.73 -34.57
C ALA A 18 5.39 -5.87 -33.96
N SER A 19 6.21 -6.67 -34.63
CA SER A 19 7.67 -6.74 -34.49
C SER A 19 8.28 -5.57 -35.26
N HIS A 20 9.21 -4.83 -34.65
CA HIS A 20 10.01 -3.83 -35.36
C HIS A 20 11.50 -4.13 -35.14
N ASP A 21 12.07 -4.80 -36.14
CA ASP A 21 13.49 -4.83 -36.45
C ASP A 21 13.91 -3.43 -36.95
N ARG A 22 14.97 -2.86 -36.39
CA ARG A 22 15.71 -1.75 -36.99
C ARG A 22 17.21 -2.01 -36.81
N GLY A 23 17.87 -2.32 -37.92
CA GLY A 23 19.33 -2.37 -38.02
C GLY A 23 19.98 -0.97 -37.97
N PRO A 24 21.30 -0.91 -37.79
CA PRO A 24 22.04 0.34 -37.59
C PRO A 24 22.32 1.05 -38.92
N VAL A 25 22.25 2.38 -38.89
CA VAL A 25 22.68 3.27 -39.99
C VAL A 25 23.78 4.18 -39.44
N ASP A 26 24.96 4.13 -40.06
CA ASP A 26 26.10 5.01 -39.74
C ASP A 26 25.83 6.47 -40.12
N PRO A 27 26.39 7.46 -39.39
CA PRO A 27 26.24 8.87 -39.70
C PRO A 27 27.34 9.39 -40.66
N PRO A 28 27.08 10.43 -41.47
CA PRO A 28 28.14 11.14 -42.17
C PRO A 28 28.71 12.30 -41.34
N ASP A 29 30.02 12.52 -41.52
CA ASP A 29 30.81 13.66 -41.05
C ASP A 29 30.18 15.02 -41.44
N VAL A 30 30.18 15.96 -40.50
CA VAL A 30 29.87 17.38 -40.78
C VAL A 30 30.96 18.28 -40.22
N ASP A 31 31.55 19.01 -41.16
CA ASP A 31 32.64 19.96 -41.04
C ASP A 31 32.20 21.30 -40.43
N GLY A 32 33.13 21.97 -39.74
CA GLY A 32 32.88 23.13 -38.89
C GLY A 32 32.62 24.44 -39.64
N GLY A 33 31.59 25.18 -39.21
CA GLY A 33 31.27 26.51 -39.72
C GLY A 33 30.69 27.43 -38.65
N ARG A 34 31.53 28.31 -38.13
CA ARG A 34 31.22 29.40 -37.19
C ARG A 34 30.13 30.34 -37.74
N ARG A 35 29.05 30.58 -36.98
CA ARG A 35 28.08 31.66 -37.22
C ARG A 35 27.74 32.36 -35.91
N ASP A 36 28.15 33.62 -35.83
CA ASP A 36 27.62 34.63 -34.89
C ASP A 36 26.28 35.14 -35.47
N GLY A 37 25.19 34.96 -34.72
CA GLY A 37 23.87 35.49 -35.09
C GLY A 37 22.82 35.06 -34.08
N GLY A 38 22.13 36.02 -33.46
CA GLY A 38 21.16 35.81 -32.37
C GLY A 38 20.25 34.61 -32.61
N HIS A 39 20.44 33.58 -31.78
CA HIS A 39 19.65 32.36 -31.84
C HIS A 39 18.30 32.62 -31.19
N ASP A 40 17.27 32.83 -32.01
CA ASP A 40 15.95 32.36 -31.64
C ASP A 40 16.08 30.85 -31.43
N LEU A 41 16.16 30.44 -30.17
CA LEU A 41 16.22 29.04 -29.73
C LEU A 41 14.83 28.40 -29.89
N GLY A 42 14.22 28.51 -31.08
CA GLY A 42 13.16 27.58 -31.48
C GLY A 42 13.67 26.15 -31.35
N CYS A 43 12.79 25.17 -31.17
CA CYS A 43 13.19 23.81 -30.73
C CYS A 43 14.33 23.24 -31.58
N ALA A 44 15.55 23.38 -31.08
CA ALA A 44 16.75 23.21 -31.89
C ALA A 44 17.02 21.72 -32.00
N ARG A 45 16.76 21.16 -33.19
CA ARG A 45 16.94 19.74 -33.51
C ARG A 45 18.36 19.22 -33.29
N ASP A 46 19.35 20.09 -33.22
CA ASP A 46 20.77 19.71 -33.28
C ASP A 46 21.52 19.78 -31.94
N VAL A 47 20.88 20.16 -30.82
CA VAL A 47 21.54 20.32 -29.51
C VAL A 47 21.16 19.24 -28.48
N GLY A 48 20.38 18.23 -28.90
CA GLY A 48 19.72 17.31 -27.97
C GLY A 48 18.56 17.99 -27.23
N PRO A 49 17.59 17.22 -26.72
CA PRO A 49 16.36 17.78 -26.17
C PRO A 49 16.66 18.51 -24.85
N ILE A 50 16.79 19.83 -24.91
CA ILE A 50 16.56 20.67 -23.72
C ILE A 50 15.10 20.45 -23.35
N ALA A 51 14.85 19.92 -22.16
CA ALA A 51 13.49 19.62 -21.71
C ALA A 51 12.62 20.90 -21.79
N PRO A 52 11.40 20.82 -22.36
CA PRO A 52 10.52 21.97 -22.45
C PRO A 52 10.12 22.46 -21.05
N PRO A 53 9.84 23.76 -20.86
CA PRO A 53 9.50 24.32 -19.55
C PRO A 53 8.07 24.01 -19.09
N PHE A 54 7.36 23.13 -19.81
CA PHE A 54 5.96 22.78 -19.55
C PHE A 54 5.65 21.37 -20.02
N TRP A 55 4.54 20.84 -19.51
CA TRP A 55 3.99 19.55 -19.90
C TRP A 55 2.60 19.73 -20.51
N CYS A 56 2.20 18.74 -21.31
CA CYS A 56 0.85 18.68 -21.86
C CYS A 56 -0.03 17.79 -20.98
N VAL A 57 -1.24 18.27 -20.66
CA VAL A 57 -2.26 17.52 -19.90
C VAL A 57 -3.60 17.46 -20.67
N GLN A 58 -4.39 16.40 -20.53
CA GLN A 58 -5.68 16.30 -21.23
C GLN A 58 -6.67 17.40 -20.77
N ALA A 59 -7.45 17.93 -21.72
CA ALA A 59 -8.35 19.07 -21.50
C ALA A 59 -9.75 18.70 -20.99
N ASP A 60 -10.03 17.42 -20.76
CA ASP A 60 -11.36 16.87 -20.50
C ASP A 60 -11.88 17.10 -19.06
N GLY A 61 -11.21 17.95 -18.28
CA GLY A 61 -11.67 18.33 -16.94
C GLY A 61 -11.51 17.23 -15.89
N HIS A 62 -10.90 16.10 -16.26
CA HIS A 62 -10.39 15.11 -15.33
C HIS A 62 -8.94 15.49 -15.01
N VAL A 63 -8.75 16.16 -13.87
CA VAL A 63 -7.49 16.82 -13.46
C VAL A 63 -6.35 15.83 -13.11
N CYS A 64 -6.45 14.56 -13.47
CA CYS A 64 -5.39 13.57 -13.29
C CYS A 64 -5.43 12.53 -14.40
N GLY A 65 -4.76 12.78 -15.52
CA GLY A 65 -4.50 11.75 -16.53
C GLY A 65 -3.15 11.09 -16.26
N ASP A 66 -3.12 9.75 -16.18
CA ASP A 66 -1.90 8.93 -16.00
C ASP A 66 -0.90 9.02 -17.18
N VAL A 67 -1.16 9.91 -18.13
CA VAL A 67 -0.42 10.02 -19.38
C VAL A 67 0.15 11.43 -19.46
N GLN A 68 1.40 11.60 -19.03
CA GLN A 68 2.19 12.77 -19.40
C GLN A 68 2.74 12.54 -20.81
N ARG A 69 2.64 13.57 -21.67
CA ARG A 69 3.36 13.59 -22.94
C ARG A 69 4.29 14.78 -23.00
N VAL A 70 5.50 14.53 -23.46
CA VAL A 70 6.41 15.58 -23.89
C VAL A 70 5.74 16.29 -25.07
N PRO A 71 5.62 17.63 -25.06
CA PRO A 71 5.08 18.37 -26.20
C PRO A 71 5.86 18.04 -27.47
N ASP A 72 5.18 18.08 -28.61
CA ASP A 72 5.83 17.91 -29.90
C ASP A 72 6.36 19.27 -30.38
N CYS A 73 7.55 19.30 -30.98
CA CYS A 73 8.00 20.51 -31.66
C CYS A 73 7.42 20.55 -33.08
N VAL A 74 6.57 21.53 -33.34
CA VAL A 74 5.99 21.75 -34.67
C VAL A 74 6.48 23.11 -35.18
N GLY A 75 7.37 23.06 -36.17
CA GLY A 75 8.03 24.27 -36.67
C GLY A 75 9.06 24.80 -35.66
N THR A 76 8.84 26.00 -35.14
CA THR A 76 9.70 26.66 -34.13
C THR A 76 9.06 26.71 -32.74
N GLU A 77 7.87 26.12 -32.54
CA GLU A 77 7.11 26.20 -31.30
C GLU A 77 6.79 24.80 -30.74
N TRP A 78 6.88 24.67 -29.40
CA TRP A 78 6.41 23.49 -28.69
C TRP A 78 4.89 23.52 -28.57
N GLN A 79 4.23 22.46 -29.05
CA GLN A 79 2.78 22.39 -29.06
C GLN A 79 2.29 21.10 -28.40
N CYS A 80 1.21 21.23 -27.63
CA CYS A 80 0.50 20.08 -27.11
C CYS A 80 -0.41 19.46 -28.19
N PRO A 81 -0.63 18.14 -28.18
CA PRO A 81 -1.59 17.51 -29.07
C PRO A 81 -2.97 18.16 -28.96
N ALA A 82 -3.73 18.13 -30.05
CA ALA A 82 -5.13 18.59 -30.02
C ALA A 82 -5.88 17.88 -28.90
N THR A 83 -6.65 18.62 -28.09
CA THR A 83 -7.31 18.21 -26.83
C THR A 83 -6.46 18.24 -25.57
N TRP A 84 -5.21 18.72 -25.63
CA TRP A 84 -4.34 18.86 -24.46
C TRP A 84 -4.07 20.35 -24.16
N ARG A 85 -3.96 20.70 -22.89
CA ARG A 85 -3.64 22.05 -22.40
C ARG A 85 -2.20 22.12 -21.91
N ARG A 86 -1.60 23.29 -22.04
CA ARG A 86 -0.30 23.63 -21.45
C ARG A 86 -0.50 23.88 -19.96
N SER A 87 0.28 23.21 -19.12
CA SER A 87 0.37 23.51 -17.68
C SER A 87 1.72 24.14 -17.41
N ASP A 88 1.71 25.42 -17.05
CA ASP A 88 2.87 26.20 -16.61
C ASP A 88 3.09 26.13 -15.09
N GLU A 89 2.06 25.75 -14.33
CA GLU A 89 2.16 25.45 -12.91
C GLU A 89 2.16 23.93 -12.68
N VAL A 90 3.16 23.47 -11.94
CA VAL A 90 3.27 22.09 -11.44
C VAL A 90 2.37 21.94 -10.22
N GLU A 91 1.06 22.12 -10.37
CA GLU A 91 0.12 21.65 -9.36
C GLU A 91 -0.03 20.14 -9.54
N CYS A 92 0.76 19.38 -8.79
CA CYS A 92 0.56 17.94 -8.66
C CYS A 92 -0.80 17.69 -7.99
N TRP A 93 -1.70 17.00 -8.70
CA TRP A 93 -2.89 16.40 -8.10
C TRP A 93 -2.65 14.91 -7.89
N CYS A 94 -3.08 14.42 -6.74
CA CYS A 94 -2.91 13.04 -6.30
C CYS A 94 -3.91 12.17 -7.05
N SER A 95 -3.42 11.25 -7.89
CA SER A 95 -4.30 10.34 -8.63
C SER A 95 -4.78 9.18 -7.73
N GLY A 96 -5.97 8.65 -8.02
CA GLY A 96 -6.63 7.56 -7.29
C GLY A 96 -7.69 8.02 -6.28
N ARG A 97 -8.48 7.07 -5.74
CA ARG A 97 -9.24 7.35 -4.52
C ARG A 97 -8.23 7.60 -3.39
N PRO A 98 -8.45 8.59 -2.51
CA PRO A 98 -7.63 8.70 -1.33
C PRO A 98 -7.65 7.35 -0.58
N PRO A 99 -6.49 6.87 -0.07
CA PRO A 99 -6.40 5.60 0.65
C PRO A 99 -7.42 5.46 1.78
N SER A 100 -7.78 6.59 2.41
CA SER A 100 -8.83 6.72 3.41
C SER A 100 -9.51 8.08 3.31
N THR A 101 -10.62 8.28 4.03
CA THR A 101 -11.37 9.55 4.05
C THR A 101 -10.60 10.73 4.65
N SER A 102 -9.49 10.51 5.34
CA SER A 102 -8.65 11.56 5.93
C SER A 102 -7.46 12.01 5.09
N CYS A 103 -7.29 11.46 3.89
CA CYS A 103 -6.20 11.88 3.03
C CYS A 103 -6.49 13.20 2.33
N THR A 104 -5.59 14.16 2.57
CA THR A 104 -5.55 15.45 1.89
C THR A 104 -4.46 15.38 0.83
N CYS A 105 -4.76 15.81 -0.38
CA CYS A 105 -3.75 15.86 -1.43
C CYS A 105 -2.78 17.03 -1.18
N THR A 106 -1.48 16.76 -1.28
CA THR A 106 -0.40 17.76 -1.16
C THR A 106 0.46 17.77 -2.42
N PRO A 107 1.32 18.79 -2.65
CA PRO A 107 2.23 18.83 -3.79
C PRO A 107 3.18 17.62 -3.89
N THR A 108 3.39 16.89 -2.78
CA THR A 108 4.21 15.67 -2.72
C THR A 108 3.42 14.37 -2.80
N GLY A 109 2.09 14.42 -2.98
CA GLY A 109 1.21 13.24 -3.02
C GLY A 109 0.14 13.21 -1.93
N TRP A 110 -0.55 12.08 -1.77
CA TRP A 110 -1.59 11.91 -0.73
C TRP A 110 -0.96 12.04 0.66
N SER A 111 -1.28 13.12 1.37
CA SER A 111 -0.99 13.29 2.78
C SER A 111 -2.20 12.83 3.58
N CYS A 112 -2.19 11.57 3.97
CA CYS A 112 -3.15 11.03 4.91
C CYS A 112 -2.92 11.65 6.29
N ALA A 113 -3.88 12.45 6.79
CA ALA A 113 -3.99 12.61 8.23
C ALA A 113 -4.16 11.18 8.74
N LEU A 114 -3.22 10.73 9.56
CA LEU A 114 -3.08 9.34 9.96
C LEU A 114 -4.37 8.89 10.66
N ASP A 115 -5.34 8.38 9.90
CA ASP A 115 -6.62 7.83 10.41
C ASP A 115 -6.44 6.42 10.98
N ALA A 116 -5.25 5.84 10.86
CA ALA A 116 -4.79 4.86 11.83
C ALA A 116 -4.00 5.67 12.85
N GLY A 117 -4.69 6.10 13.92
CA GLY A 117 -4.11 6.95 14.94
C GLY A 117 -2.70 6.52 15.27
N VAL A 118 -1.78 7.49 15.30
CA VAL A 118 -0.63 7.38 16.19
C VAL A 118 -1.16 7.52 17.61
N SER A 119 -2.02 6.59 18.01
CA SER A 119 -2.24 6.21 19.39
C SER A 119 -1.64 4.83 19.58
N GLY A 120 -0.51 4.57 18.92
CA GLY A 120 0.51 3.71 19.49
C GLY A 120 1.09 4.39 20.74
N GLU A 121 0.23 4.82 21.68
CA GLU A 121 0.67 4.87 23.06
C GLU A 121 1.11 3.45 23.34
N CYS A 122 2.42 3.30 23.40
CA CYS A 122 3.07 2.11 23.88
C CYS A 122 2.78 2.02 25.37
N PRO A 123 1.75 1.26 25.81
CA PRO A 123 1.37 1.30 27.22
C PRO A 123 2.49 0.69 28.07
N SER A 124 3.28 -0.19 27.45
CA SER A 124 4.49 -0.78 28.01
C SER A 124 5.70 0.15 27.99
N GLU A 125 5.74 1.18 27.14
CA GLU A 125 6.84 2.16 27.03
C GLU A 125 6.33 3.57 26.72
N PRO A 126 5.93 4.36 27.75
CA PRO A 126 5.31 5.68 27.58
C PRO A 126 6.21 6.79 26.98
N GLY A 127 7.32 6.45 26.35
CA GLY A 127 8.21 7.38 25.63
C GLY A 127 8.63 6.88 24.24
N ALA A 128 8.11 5.74 23.79
CA ALA A 128 8.41 5.21 22.47
C ALA A 128 7.81 6.12 21.38
N ALA A 129 8.68 6.76 20.60
CA ALA A 129 8.34 7.56 19.43
C ALA A 129 9.39 7.37 18.33
N GLU A 130 9.03 7.57 17.07
CA GLU A 130 9.96 7.41 15.94
C GLU A 130 11.24 8.23 16.15
N GLY A 131 12.40 7.60 15.98
CA GLY A 131 13.74 8.15 16.21
C GLY A 131 14.22 8.17 17.67
N THR A 132 13.37 7.88 18.65
CA THR A 132 13.78 7.80 20.07
C THR A 132 14.51 6.49 20.37
N PRO A 133 15.42 6.47 21.36
CA PRO A 133 16.16 5.25 21.68
C PRO A 133 15.25 4.15 22.24
N CYS A 134 15.57 2.90 21.92
CA CYS A 134 14.89 1.70 22.42
C CYS A 134 15.89 0.75 23.06
N ALA A 135 15.45 -0.02 24.04
CA ALA A 135 16.34 -0.87 24.84
C ALA A 135 16.65 -2.24 24.21
N GLU A 136 15.76 -2.74 23.36
CA GLU A 136 15.79 -4.13 22.87
C GLU A 136 15.51 -4.19 21.37
N GLU A 137 16.52 -4.55 20.58
CA GLU A 137 16.42 -4.71 19.13
C GLU A 137 15.30 -5.68 18.74
N GLY A 138 14.55 -5.30 17.71
CA GLY A 138 13.45 -6.10 17.17
C GLY A 138 12.18 -6.08 18.01
N ARG A 139 12.18 -5.46 19.20
CA ARG A 139 10.97 -5.24 19.98
C ARG A 139 10.00 -4.38 19.18
N SER A 140 8.73 -4.75 19.19
CA SER A 140 7.65 -3.99 18.54
C SER A 140 6.74 -3.37 19.58
N CYS A 141 6.14 -2.24 19.23
CA CYS A 141 5.28 -1.51 20.13
C CYS A 141 4.17 -0.75 19.38
N GLY A 142 2.98 -0.72 19.98
CA GLY A 142 1.75 -0.28 19.32
C GLY A 142 0.80 -1.46 19.02
N ARG A 143 -0.48 -1.16 18.80
CA ARG A 143 -1.51 -2.15 18.50
C ARG A 143 -2.31 -1.70 17.28
N CYS A 144 -2.52 -2.61 16.34
CA CYS A 144 -3.46 -2.39 15.26
C CYS A 144 -4.87 -2.60 15.80
N THR A 145 -5.65 -1.52 15.89
CA THR A 145 -7.06 -1.59 16.28
C THR A 145 -7.92 -2.25 15.21
N ASP A 146 -7.53 -2.11 13.94
CA ASP A 146 -8.06 -2.83 12.80
C ASP A 146 -6.99 -3.77 12.25
N SER A 147 -7.17 -5.07 12.42
CA SER A 147 -6.28 -6.10 11.87
C SER A 147 -6.40 -6.27 10.35
N CYS A 148 -7.44 -5.71 9.74
CA CYS A 148 -7.68 -5.71 8.30
C CYS A 148 -7.19 -4.43 7.61
N GLY A 149 -6.84 -3.40 8.36
CA GLY A 149 -6.29 -2.15 7.85
C GLY A 149 -4.76 -2.18 7.80
N PHE A 150 -4.19 -1.27 7.02
CA PHE A 150 -2.80 -0.86 7.25
C PHE A 150 -2.72 -0.17 8.61
N CYS A 151 -1.69 -0.48 9.38
CA CYS A 151 -1.44 0.16 10.66
C CYS A 151 0.04 0.45 10.83
N ASN A 152 0.35 1.51 11.57
CA ASN A 152 1.71 1.86 11.91
C ASN A 152 2.00 1.37 13.32
N ILE A 153 3.04 0.55 13.46
CA ILE A 153 3.63 0.18 14.75
C ILE A 153 5.06 0.71 14.81
N LEU A 154 5.64 0.79 16.00
CA LEU A 154 7.05 1.08 16.19
C LEU A 154 7.81 -0.24 16.33
N ARG A 155 8.99 -0.33 15.71
CA ARG A 155 9.93 -1.44 15.89
C ARG A 155 11.31 -0.89 16.22
N CYS A 156 11.95 -1.44 17.24
CA CYS A 156 13.31 -1.07 17.59
C CYS A 156 14.28 -1.62 16.52
N GLU A 157 14.96 -0.72 15.82
CA GLU A 157 15.94 -1.05 14.79
C GLU A 157 17.16 -0.14 14.95
N SER A 158 18.34 -0.73 15.08
CA SER A 158 19.62 -0.01 15.23
C SER A 158 19.65 0.98 16.42
N GLY A 159 18.99 0.61 17.51
CA GLY A 159 18.92 1.32 18.77
C GLY A 159 17.85 2.40 18.80
N GLN A 160 17.04 2.53 17.76
CA GLN A 160 15.99 3.54 17.66
C GLN A 160 14.64 2.94 17.27
N TRP A 161 13.57 3.51 17.79
CA TRP A 161 12.22 3.19 17.36
C TRP A 161 12.02 3.68 15.92
N MET A 162 11.79 2.77 14.99
CA MET A 162 11.46 3.05 13.60
C MET A 162 9.99 2.74 13.36
N ARG A 163 9.32 3.56 12.55
CA ARG A 163 7.95 3.27 12.14
C ARG A 163 7.95 2.13 11.13
N LEU A 164 7.15 1.12 11.43
CA LEU A 164 6.91 -0.02 10.56
C LEU A 164 5.43 -0.02 10.14
N GLU A 165 5.20 0.02 8.83
CA GLU A 165 3.88 -0.20 8.27
C GLU A 165 3.57 -1.70 8.28
N ALA A 166 2.68 -2.11 9.18
CA ALA A 166 2.12 -3.44 9.18
C ALA A 166 1.07 -3.52 8.06
N HIS A 167 1.33 -4.41 7.10
CA HIS A 167 0.42 -4.68 6.00
C HIS A 167 -0.91 -5.28 6.52
N PRO A 168 -2.03 -5.01 5.84
CA PRO A 168 -3.31 -5.65 6.08
C PRO A 168 -3.14 -7.15 6.10
N ARG A 169 -3.80 -7.80 7.06
CA ARG A 169 -3.82 -9.26 7.08
C ARG A 169 -4.64 -9.79 5.91
N PRO A 170 -4.23 -10.90 5.28
CA PRO A 170 -5.06 -11.55 4.28
C PRO A 170 -6.39 -11.99 4.92
N PRO A 171 -7.54 -11.84 4.23
CA PRO A 171 -8.83 -12.31 4.72
C PRO A 171 -8.82 -13.83 5.02
N PRO A 172 -9.55 -14.30 6.06
CA PRO A 172 -10.46 -13.55 6.91
C PRO A 172 -9.75 -12.96 8.14
N CYS A 173 -9.65 -11.64 8.22
CA CYS A 173 -9.13 -10.95 9.40
C CYS A 173 -10.23 -10.70 10.45
N THR A 174 -11.15 -11.67 10.57
CA THR A 174 -12.17 -11.73 11.60
C THR A 174 -11.54 -12.22 12.90
N PRO A 175 -11.47 -11.39 13.96
CA PRO A 175 -11.00 -11.85 15.25
C PRO A 175 -12.00 -12.86 15.81
N PHE A 176 -11.50 -13.87 16.51
CA PHE A 176 -12.34 -14.90 17.12
C PHE A 176 -12.67 -14.56 18.57
N GLU A 177 -13.80 -15.06 19.07
CA GLU A 177 -14.25 -14.79 20.44
C GLU A 177 -13.37 -15.49 21.50
N CYS A 178 -12.96 -14.73 22.53
CA CYS A 178 -12.21 -15.21 23.67
C CYS A 178 -12.93 -14.83 24.97
N GLY A 179 -13.98 -15.57 25.31
CA GLY A 179 -14.86 -15.21 26.42
C GLY A 179 -15.85 -14.11 26.04
N PRO A 180 -16.48 -13.44 27.04
CA PRO A 180 -17.67 -12.61 26.79
C PRO A 180 -17.38 -11.25 26.13
N GLU A 181 -16.22 -10.66 26.39
CA GLU A 181 -15.90 -9.28 25.96
C GLU A 181 -14.61 -9.17 25.15
N LEU A 182 -13.82 -10.24 25.07
CA LEU A 182 -12.49 -10.21 24.46
C LEU A 182 -12.52 -10.93 23.10
N ARG A 183 -11.77 -10.39 22.14
CA ARG A 183 -11.58 -10.98 20.81
C ARG A 183 -10.10 -11.05 20.50
N CYS A 184 -9.63 -12.22 20.05
CA CYS A 184 -8.21 -12.46 19.76
C CYS A 184 -7.96 -12.57 18.26
N ALA A 185 -6.75 -12.24 17.85
CA ALA A 185 -6.33 -12.36 16.46
C ALA A 185 -6.02 -13.81 16.07
N VAL A 186 -6.76 -14.35 15.09
CA VAL A 186 -6.45 -15.66 14.48
C VAL A 186 -5.00 -15.65 13.95
N GLU A 187 -4.28 -16.78 14.08
CA GLU A 187 -2.88 -17.01 13.68
C GLU A 187 -1.76 -16.32 14.49
N PHE A 188 -2.08 -15.32 15.33
CA PHE A 188 -1.07 -14.60 16.12
C PHE A 188 -1.31 -14.67 17.62
N GLU A 189 -2.55 -14.94 18.03
CA GLU A 189 -2.92 -15.12 19.42
C GLU A 189 -3.73 -16.40 19.61
N TYR A 190 -3.61 -17.00 20.79
CA TYR A 190 -4.55 -17.99 21.29
C TYR A 190 -5.31 -17.40 22.48
N CYS A 191 -6.54 -17.86 22.69
CA CYS A 191 -7.33 -17.51 23.85
C CYS A 191 -6.90 -18.38 25.03
N GLU A 192 -6.31 -17.78 26.04
CA GLU A 192 -6.09 -18.41 27.33
C GLU A 192 -7.35 -18.27 28.18
N ARG A 193 -7.89 -19.39 28.65
CA ARG A 193 -9.02 -19.46 29.57
C ARG A 193 -8.57 -20.13 30.85
N VAL A 194 -8.67 -19.45 31.99
CA VAL A 194 -8.46 -20.05 33.31
C VAL A 194 -9.82 -20.25 33.94
N ARG A 195 -10.20 -21.52 34.20
CA ARG A 195 -11.50 -21.82 34.78
C ARG A 195 -11.54 -21.39 36.24
N SER A 196 -12.63 -20.79 36.70
CA SER A 196 -12.84 -20.58 38.14
C SER A 196 -13.15 -21.91 38.82
N ASP A 197 -12.48 -22.21 39.94
CA ASP A 197 -12.79 -23.34 40.82
C ASP A 197 -13.90 -22.98 41.84
N VAL A 198 -14.12 -21.68 42.07
CA VAL A 198 -15.21 -21.16 42.91
C VAL A 198 -16.49 -21.08 42.09
N GLY A 199 -17.46 -21.92 42.44
CA GLY A 199 -18.77 -21.94 41.78
C GLY A 199 -19.46 -20.58 41.82
N GLY A 200 -19.91 -20.10 40.65
CA GLY A 200 -20.59 -18.81 40.49
C GLY A 200 -19.68 -17.64 40.17
N PHE A 201 -18.35 -17.82 40.15
CA PHE A 201 -17.40 -16.83 39.66
C PHE A 201 -17.13 -17.05 38.17
N PRO A 202 -16.95 -15.98 37.38
CA PRO A 202 -16.63 -16.09 35.97
C PRO A 202 -15.20 -16.63 35.77
N ASP A 203 -14.96 -17.24 34.62
CA ASP A 203 -13.62 -17.62 34.18
C ASP A 203 -12.82 -16.38 33.75
N ASP A 204 -11.49 -16.45 33.86
CA ASP A 204 -10.59 -15.42 33.34
C ASP A 204 -10.19 -15.73 31.90
N TYR A 205 -10.13 -14.69 31.07
CA TYR A 205 -9.79 -14.78 29.65
C TYR A 205 -8.67 -13.80 29.29
N ALA A 206 -7.71 -14.24 28.49
CA ALA A 206 -6.64 -13.40 27.98
C ALA A 206 -6.21 -13.81 26.57
N CYS A 207 -5.96 -12.83 25.69
CA CYS A 207 -5.27 -13.11 24.43
C CYS A 207 -3.77 -13.24 24.70
N ARG A 208 -3.20 -14.38 24.36
CA ARG A 208 -1.77 -14.66 24.49
C ARG A 208 -1.16 -14.80 23.10
N ALA A 209 0.06 -14.30 22.92
CA ALA A 209 0.76 -14.48 21.65
C ALA A 209 0.95 -15.97 21.35
N LEU A 210 0.65 -16.37 20.11
CA LEU A 210 1.01 -17.67 19.57
C LEU A 210 2.54 -17.75 19.46
N PRO A 211 3.17 -18.83 19.95
CA PRO A 211 4.58 -19.07 19.71
C PRO A 211 4.89 -19.01 18.21
N ALA A 212 6.07 -18.53 17.84
CA ALA A 212 6.50 -18.50 16.44
C ALA A 212 6.35 -19.90 15.82
N SER A 213 5.84 -19.98 14.58
CA SER A 213 5.51 -21.21 13.84
C SER A 213 4.35 -22.06 14.38
N CYS A 214 3.69 -21.62 15.46
CA CYS A 214 2.56 -22.35 16.02
C CYS A 214 1.27 -22.03 15.27
N SER A 215 0.61 -23.07 14.76
CA SER A 215 -0.70 -22.94 14.09
C SER A 215 -1.74 -23.95 14.58
N SER A 216 -1.35 -24.93 15.39
CA SER A 216 -2.22 -25.97 15.96
C SER A 216 -2.07 -26.07 17.47
N CYS A 217 -2.87 -26.91 18.11
CA CYS A 217 -2.75 -27.18 19.54
C CYS A 217 -1.44 -27.90 19.93
N ASP A 218 -0.73 -28.52 18.98
CA ASP A 218 0.44 -29.36 19.24
C ASP A 218 1.67 -28.58 19.73
N CYS A 219 1.66 -27.25 19.55
CA CYS A 219 2.75 -26.34 19.89
C CYS A 219 2.38 -25.35 21.00
N LEU A 220 1.21 -25.55 21.63
CA LEU A 220 0.74 -24.75 22.76
C LEU A 220 1.07 -25.44 24.09
N PRO A 221 1.00 -24.72 25.22
CA PRO A 221 1.38 -25.26 26.53
C PRO A 221 0.59 -26.54 26.87
N GLU A 222 1.30 -27.60 27.24
CA GLU A 222 0.69 -28.91 27.57
C GLU A 222 -0.08 -28.90 28.91
N SER A 223 0.09 -27.87 29.73
CA SER A 223 -0.57 -27.75 31.03
C SER A 223 -2.07 -27.46 30.95
N GLY A 224 -2.63 -27.27 29.74
CA GLY A 224 -4.05 -27.01 29.51
C GLY A 224 -4.65 -27.88 28.41
N THR A 225 -5.98 -27.89 28.32
CA THR A 225 -6.71 -28.52 27.22
C THR A 225 -6.87 -27.52 26.09
N CYS A 226 -6.32 -27.84 24.91
CA CYS A 226 -6.44 -26.98 23.73
C CYS A 226 -7.54 -27.46 22.78
N GLU A 227 -8.33 -26.51 22.27
CA GLU A 227 -9.35 -26.74 21.25
C GLU A 227 -9.26 -25.69 20.13
N ARG A 228 -9.61 -26.07 18.91
CA ARG A 228 -9.73 -25.15 17.78
C ARG A 228 -11.20 -24.81 17.56
N GLY A 229 -11.53 -23.52 17.62
CA GLY A 229 -12.86 -23.00 17.34
C GLY A 229 -13.22 -23.06 15.86
N SER A 230 -14.51 -22.89 15.54
CA SER A 230 -15.03 -22.87 14.16
C SER A 230 -14.47 -21.72 13.32
N GLU A 231 -14.02 -20.65 13.95
CA GLU A 231 -13.41 -19.47 13.32
C GLU A 231 -11.88 -19.63 13.15
N GLY A 232 -11.33 -20.80 13.45
CA GLY A 232 -9.89 -21.10 13.31
C GLY A 232 -9.02 -20.69 14.49
N GLY A 233 -9.55 -19.90 15.43
CA GLY A 233 -8.87 -19.55 16.69
C GLY A 233 -8.59 -20.76 17.58
N LEU A 234 -7.50 -20.68 18.34
CA LEU A 234 -7.11 -21.70 19.33
C LEU A 234 -7.46 -21.20 20.73
N THR A 235 -8.06 -22.06 21.55
CA THR A 235 -8.37 -21.77 22.96
C THR A 235 -7.68 -22.81 23.83
N VAL A 236 -6.87 -22.35 24.79
CA VAL A 236 -6.20 -23.21 25.78
C VAL A 236 -6.88 -22.98 27.13
N THR A 237 -7.44 -24.04 27.69
CA THR A 237 -8.15 -24.01 28.96
C THR A 237 -7.31 -24.62 30.07
N PHE A 238 -6.98 -23.83 31.08
CA PHE A 238 -6.30 -24.28 32.30
C PHE A 238 -7.33 -24.53 33.42
N PRO A 239 -7.11 -25.55 34.27
CA PRO A 239 -7.89 -25.69 35.49
C PRO A 239 -7.64 -24.49 36.41
N GLY A 240 -8.67 -24.08 37.15
CA GLY A 240 -8.52 -23.11 38.23
C GLY A 240 -7.57 -23.61 39.31
N GLY A 241 -6.85 -22.68 39.93
CA GLY A 241 -6.00 -22.93 41.09
C GLY A 241 -6.53 -22.26 42.34
#